data_AF-A0A2R5GM39-F1
#
_entry.id   AF-A0A2R5GM39-F1
#
_cell.length_a   1.000
_cell.length_b   1.000
_cell.length_c   1.000
_cell.angle_alpha   90.00
_cell.angle_beta   90.00
_cell.angle_gamma   90.00
#
_symmetry.space_group_name_H-M   'P 1'
#
loop_
_entity.id
_entity.type
_entity.pdbx_description
1 polymer ?
#
loop_
_entity_poly.entity_id
_entity_poly.type
_entity_poly.pdbx_seq_one_letter_code
_entity_poly.pdbx_strand_id
1 'polypeptide(L)'
;MGCVVSKGQAGALTAKHLDEQDPEGVAEEGGPEPVMKTAAHETEVAEDGTATRFNEALIFIKPHADTPKAKVFVEDFLAEKNIEILSEGDLTGSEIDKRGIIDEHYAHIAKVALRLAPADIPISDDKKDAFTSTFGESWEEAIEDGKLVNLKTFEEDFDEISLADIDRMWQSADLVKLKLAPGTYVGYFADQDRFVMNPFYASMRAVYTSSDARVTYYVVRFPEEQISWKDFRTKVIGATDPTKAAPGSLRAAMCTEYKSLDLGKVPNVSENGVHASAGPFEGLKERMVWTGAKVETDAFGKSLLEAGVKRSVLDSWLNNEIVDINGETDHAFDLLEEIDSSTGIQLAVQASKAAKL
;
A
#
# COMPACT_ATOMS: atom_id res chain seq x y z
N MET A 1 11.54 73.65 6.73
CA MET A 1 10.47 72.62 6.76
C MET A 1 11.21 71.29 6.90
N GLY A 2 11.43 70.73 8.09
CA GLY A 2 10.44 70.28 9.08
C GLY A 2 9.97 68.87 8.65
N CYS A 3 10.11 67.76 9.38
CA CYS A 3 10.07 67.53 10.83
C CYS A 3 10.87 66.24 11.14
N VAL A 4 11.87 66.27 12.03
CA VAL A 4 11.81 65.90 13.47
C VAL A 4 11.73 64.38 13.73
N VAL A 5 12.90 63.86 14.10
CA VAL A 5 13.11 62.70 15.00
C VAL A 5 12.89 63.18 16.45
N SER A 6 12.28 62.36 17.32
CA SER A 6 12.43 62.57 18.76
C SER A 6 12.42 61.28 19.61
N LYS A 7 13.53 61.11 20.34
CA LYS A 7 13.71 60.66 21.75
C LYS A 7 13.28 59.21 22.07
N GLY A 8 14.17 58.34 22.56
CA GLY A 8 14.92 58.38 23.85
C GLY A 8 14.17 57.45 24.84
N GLN A 9 14.74 56.52 25.61
CA GLN A 9 15.90 56.49 26.52
C GLN A 9 16.22 55.00 26.81
N ALA A 10 17.48 54.55 26.77
CA ALA A 10 18.46 54.46 27.88
C ALA A 10 18.13 53.43 28.98
N GLY A 11 19.06 52.51 29.23
CA GLY A 11 19.09 51.68 30.44
C GLY A 11 19.87 50.38 30.32
N ALA A 12 21.20 50.45 30.28
CA ALA A 12 22.06 49.31 30.59
C ALA A 12 21.90 48.94 32.07
N LEU A 13 21.97 47.65 32.44
CA LEU A 13 22.46 47.18 33.74
C LEU A 13 22.65 45.65 33.75
N THR A 14 23.92 45.26 33.84
CA THR A 14 24.51 44.18 34.67
C THR A 14 24.05 42.73 34.54
N ALA A 15 25.00 41.90 34.09
CA ALA A 15 25.11 40.50 34.43
C ALA A 15 25.23 40.29 35.96
N LYS A 16 24.45 39.34 36.49
CA LYS A 16 24.75 38.61 37.73
C LYS A 16 24.41 37.13 37.52
N HIS A 17 25.35 36.32 37.97
CA HIS A 17 25.38 34.87 38.03
C HIS A 17 24.45 34.34 39.15
N LEU A 18 24.31 33.00 39.20
CA LEU A 18 23.59 32.12 40.15
C LEU A 18 22.13 31.86 39.73
N ASP A 19 21.58 30.66 39.75
CA ASP A 19 21.99 29.40 40.39
C ASP A 19 21.25 28.23 39.71
N GLU A 20 21.78 27.02 39.87
CA GLU A 20 21.15 25.76 39.48
C GLU A 20 19.77 25.61 40.16
N GLN A 21 18.77 25.16 39.38
CA GLN A 21 17.64 24.37 39.89
C GLN A 21 16.93 23.68 38.73
N ASP A 22 17.06 22.35 38.69
CA ASP A 22 16.11 21.44 38.05
C ASP A 22 14.69 21.76 38.54
N PRO A 23 13.69 21.61 37.65
CA PRO A 23 12.60 20.74 38.03
C PRO A 23 12.15 19.81 36.91
N GLU A 24 12.16 18.52 37.27
CA GLU A 24 10.99 17.63 37.18
C GLU A 24 10.34 17.44 35.80
N GLY A 25 10.77 16.35 35.16
CA GLY A 25 9.90 15.30 34.63
C GLY A 25 8.54 15.71 34.09
N VAL A 26 8.49 16.06 32.82
CA VAL A 26 7.26 15.94 32.03
C VAL A 26 7.21 14.50 31.52
N ALA A 27 6.34 13.70 32.12
CA ALA A 27 5.98 12.39 31.62
C ALA A 27 5.45 12.54 30.18
N GLU A 28 6.09 11.86 29.24
CA GLU A 28 5.47 11.57 27.95
C GLU A 28 4.21 10.74 28.23
N GLU A 29 3.04 11.37 28.09
CA GLU A 29 1.79 10.62 27.95
C GLU A 29 1.87 9.85 26.63
N GLY A 30 2.28 8.59 26.73
CA GLY A 30 2.14 7.61 25.67
C GLY A 30 0.68 7.59 25.24
N GLY A 31 0.43 7.99 23.99
CA GLY A 31 -0.84 7.74 23.32
C GLY A 31 -1.16 6.25 23.41
N PRO A 32 -2.44 5.86 23.46
CA PRO A 32 -2.81 4.47 23.67
C PRO A 32 -2.19 3.62 22.56
N GLU A 33 -1.33 2.68 22.95
CA GLU A 33 -0.99 1.57 22.06
C GLU A 33 -2.31 0.90 21.64
N PRO A 34 -2.50 0.62 20.34
CA PRO A 34 -3.70 -0.05 19.90
C PRO A 34 -3.77 -1.41 20.60
N VAL A 35 -4.79 -1.59 21.42
CA VAL A 35 -5.07 -2.86 22.10
C VAL A 35 -5.52 -3.83 21.03
N MET A 36 -4.58 -4.54 20.41
CA MET A 36 -4.86 -5.71 19.59
C MET A 36 -5.53 -6.75 20.49
N LYS A 37 -6.83 -6.97 20.29
CA LYS A 37 -7.46 -8.23 20.71
C LYS A 37 -6.86 -9.31 19.82
N THR A 38 -5.96 -10.11 20.37
CA THR A 38 -5.48 -11.34 19.74
C THR A 38 -6.64 -12.34 19.66
N ALA A 39 -7.38 -12.32 18.56
CA ALA A 39 -8.12 -13.49 18.13
C ALA A 39 -7.10 -14.39 17.42
N ALA A 40 -6.86 -15.58 17.95
CA ALA A 40 -6.32 -16.64 17.11
C ALA A 40 -7.29 -16.85 15.94
N HIS A 41 -6.85 -17.47 14.85
CA HIS A 41 -7.78 -17.99 13.85
C HIS A 41 -8.53 -19.16 14.50
N GLU A 42 -9.44 -18.84 15.41
CA GLU A 42 -10.32 -19.79 16.02
C GLU A 42 -11.17 -20.27 14.88
N THR A 43 -10.90 -21.51 14.47
CA THR A 43 -11.97 -22.33 13.97
C THR A 43 -13.03 -22.29 15.05
N GLU A 44 -14.03 -21.43 14.89
CA GLU A 44 -15.12 -21.35 15.85
C GLU A 44 -15.93 -22.62 15.65
N VAL A 45 -15.85 -23.51 16.64
CA VAL A 45 -16.60 -24.75 16.61
C VAL A 45 -17.94 -24.47 17.25
N ALA A 46 -18.99 -24.47 16.43
CA ALA A 46 -20.36 -24.38 16.91
C ALA A 46 -20.68 -25.56 17.85
N GLU A 47 -21.73 -25.42 18.68
CA GLU A 47 -22.14 -26.46 19.64
C GLU A 47 -22.47 -27.82 18.98
N ASP A 48 -22.74 -27.84 17.68
CA ASP A 48 -22.99 -29.03 16.87
C ASP A 48 -21.71 -29.67 16.27
N GLY A 49 -20.53 -29.11 16.55
CA GLY A 49 -19.24 -29.60 16.07
C GLY A 49 -18.81 -29.03 14.71
N THR A 50 -19.56 -28.09 14.14
CA THR A 50 -19.23 -27.47 12.84
C THR A 50 -18.14 -26.41 13.02
N ALA A 51 -17.06 -26.53 12.25
CA ALA A 51 -15.88 -25.68 12.31
C ALA A 51 -15.99 -24.51 11.31
N THR A 52 -16.28 -23.29 11.78
CA THR A 52 -16.34 -22.11 10.92
C THR A 52 -14.93 -21.63 10.57
N ARG A 53 -14.67 -21.46 9.28
CA ARG A 53 -13.43 -20.89 8.74
C ARG A 53 -13.64 -19.45 8.34
N PHE A 54 -12.59 -18.66 8.40
CA PHE A 54 -12.65 -17.22 8.22
C PHE A 54 -11.57 -16.74 7.26
N ASN A 55 -11.90 -15.67 6.56
CA ASN A 55 -10.96 -14.85 5.83
C ASN A 55 -10.71 -13.58 6.63
N GLU A 56 -9.48 -13.07 6.57
CA GLU A 56 -9.11 -11.80 7.18
C GLU A 56 -8.46 -10.88 6.14
N ALA A 57 -8.94 -9.65 6.04
CA ALA A 57 -8.48 -8.66 5.08
C ALA A 57 -8.06 -7.37 5.78
N LEU A 58 -7.14 -6.64 5.16
CA LEU A 58 -6.96 -5.22 5.40
C LEU A 58 -7.85 -4.44 4.43
N ILE A 59 -8.61 -3.49 4.95
CA ILE A 59 -9.28 -2.44 4.17
C ILE A 59 -8.70 -1.11 4.63
N PHE A 60 -8.48 -0.18 3.70
CA PHE A 60 -8.23 1.20 4.11
C PHE A 60 -8.93 2.20 3.20
N ILE A 61 -9.39 3.31 3.79
CA ILE A 61 -9.98 4.42 3.07
C ILE A 61 -8.85 5.27 2.52
N LYS A 62 -8.82 5.46 1.20
CA LYS A 62 -7.77 6.24 0.54
C LYS A 62 -7.87 7.71 0.94
N PRO A 63 -6.76 8.48 0.95
CA PRO A 63 -6.73 9.86 1.44
C PRO A 63 -7.81 10.78 0.84
N HIS A 64 -8.09 10.67 -0.46
CA HIS A 64 -9.13 11.47 -1.13
C HIS A 64 -10.57 11.24 -0.61
N ALA A 65 -10.80 10.13 0.09
CA ALA A 65 -12.10 9.71 0.58
C ALA A 65 -12.14 9.59 2.11
N ASP A 66 -11.05 9.86 2.83
CA ASP A 66 -10.95 9.69 4.29
C ASP A 66 -11.65 10.84 5.04
N THR A 67 -12.97 10.94 4.88
CA THR A 67 -13.83 11.91 5.55
C THR A 67 -14.56 11.24 6.72
N PRO A 68 -14.97 12.00 7.76
CA PRO A 68 -15.77 11.43 8.85
C PRO A 68 -17.05 10.71 8.38
N LYS A 69 -17.69 11.20 7.31
CA LYS A 69 -18.89 10.56 6.76
C LYS A 69 -18.58 9.28 5.99
N ALA A 70 -17.45 9.25 5.28
CA ALA A 70 -17.01 8.05 4.58
C ALA A 70 -16.61 6.93 5.55
N LYS A 71 -15.97 7.26 6.69
CA LYS A 71 -15.65 6.28 7.75
C LYS A 71 -16.91 5.59 8.28
N VAL A 72 -17.89 6.37 8.73
CA VAL A 72 -19.19 5.87 9.20
C VAL A 72 -19.87 5.03 8.11
N PHE A 73 -19.88 5.51 6.87
CA PHE A 73 -20.48 4.79 5.75
C PHE A 73 -19.81 3.42 5.49
N VAL A 74 -18.48 3.35 5.55
CA VAL A 74 -17.73 2.11 5.37
C VAL A 74 -18.02 1.14 6.52
N GLU A 75 -18.01 1.61 7.77
CA GLU A 75 -18.32 0.80 8.95
C GLU A 75 -19.74 0.23 8.90
N ASP A 76 -20.74 1.07 8.61
CA ASP A 76 -22.13 0.66 8.45
C ASP A 76 -22.27 -0.36 7.31
N PHE A 77 -21.63 -0.12 6.17
CA PHE A 77 -21.64 -1.03 5.03
C PHE A 77 -21.04 -2.40 5.38
N LEU A 78 -19.92 -2.44 6.10
CA LEU A 78 -19.28 -3.70 6.51
C LEU A 78 -20.17 -4.47 7.49
N ALA A 79 -20.78 -3.78 8.45
CA ALA A 79 -21.72 -4.38 9.39
C ALA A 79 -22.96 -4.97 8.68
N GLU A 80 -23.54 -4.25 7.71
CA GLU A 80 -24.65 -4.74 6.88
C GLU A 80 -24.32 -6.01 6.09
N LYS A 81 -23.03 -6.23 5.77
CA LYS A 81 -22.54 -7.42 5.07
C LYS A 81 -22.11 -8.55 5.99
N ASN A 82 -22.32 -8.43 7.31
CA ASN A 82 -21.82 -9.37 8.31
C ASN A 82 -20.29 -9.53 8.27
N ILE A 83 -19.58 -8.44 7.99
CA ILE A 83 -18.12 -8.40 8.04
C ILE A 83 -17.73 -7.74 9.36
N GLU A 84 -17.03 -8.50 10.21
CA GLU A 84 -16.60 -8.06 11.53
C GLU A 84 -15.35 -7.19 11.41
N ILE A 85 -15.32 -6.03 12.07
CA ILE A 85 -14.11 -5.23 12.25
C ILE A 85 -13.40 -5.74 13.51
N LEU A 86 -12.22 -6.35 13.34
CA LEU A 86 -11.40 -6.86 14.43
C LEU A 86 -10.59 -5.75 15.11
N SER A 87 -10.07 -4.82 14.29
CA SER A 87 -9.34 -3.66 14.76
C SER A 87 -9.37 -2.55 13.71
N GLU A 88 -9.16 -1.32 14.15
CA GLU A 88 -9.10 -0.14 13.30
C GLU A 88 -7.94 0.76 13.75
N GLY A 89 -7.53 1.68 12.88
CA GLY A 89 -6.57 2.71 13.22
C GLY A 89 -6.53 3.83 12.20
N ASP A 90 -6.07 4.98 12.66
CA ASP A 90 -5.84 6.16 11.84
C ASP A 90 -4.35 6.42 11.71
N LEU A 91 -3.88 6.68 10.49
CA LEU A 91 -2.50 7.06 10.23
C LEU A 91 -2.43 8.40 9.51
N THR A 92 -1.54 9.26 10.00
CA THR A 92 -1.16 10.50 9.33
C THR A 92 -0.18 10.24 8.20
N GLY A 93 -0.14 11.11 7.19
CA GLY A 93 0.86 11.01 6.13
C GLY A 93 2.31 11.01 6.64
N SER A 94 2.59 11.75 7.72
CA SER A 94 3.92 11.74 8.36
C SER A 94 4.26 10.39 9.01
N GLU A 95 3.30 9.70 9.61
CA GLU A 95 3.53 8.36 10.17
C GLU A 95 3.72 7.32 9.07
N ILE A 96 2.92 7.41 8.00
CA ILE A 96 3.04 6.57 6.80
C ILE A 96 4.44 6.72 6.20
N ASP A 97 4.90 7.95 6.03
CA ASP A 97 6.23 8.26 5.48
C ASP A 97 7.35 7.72 6.39
N LYS A 98 7.30 8.06 7.68
CA LYS A 98 8.32 7.64 8.67
C LYS A 98 8.44 6.12 8.77
N ARG A 99 7.34 5.39 8.65
CA ARG A 99 7.31 3.93 8.73
C ARG A 99 7.53 3.24 7.38
N GLY A 100 7.57 3.98 6.27
CA GLY A 100 7.69 3.42 4.92
C GLY A 100 6.51 2.53 4.52
N ILE A 101 5.30 2.77 5.04
CA ILE A 101 4.15 1.87 4.87
C ILE A 101 3.78 1.68 3.40
N ILE A 102 3.73 2.78 2.64
CA ILE A 102 3.36 2.73 1.21
C ILE A 102 4.48 2.15 0.36
N ASP A 103 5.73 2.38 0.77
CA ASP A 103 6.90 1.76 0.13
C ASP A 103 6.86 0.24 0.30
N GLU A 104 6.50 -0.27 1.47
CA GLU A 104 6.42 -1.71 1.73
C GLU A 104 5.11 -2.35 1.22
N HIS A 105 4.00 -1.61 1.22
CA HIS A 105 2.72 -2.08 0.67
C HIS A 105 2.81 -2.22 -0.86
N TYR A 106 3.49 -1.30 -1.55
CA TYR A 106 3.79 -1.39 -2.98
C TYR A 106 5.26 -1.74 -3.24
N ALA A 107 5.81 -2.70 -2.48
CA ALA A 107 7.24 -3.03 -2.45
C ALA A 107 7.90 -3.20 -3.82
N HIS A 108 7.27 -3.92 -4.75
CA HIS A 108 7.84 -4.13 -6.09
C HIS A 108 7.93 -2.81 -6.89
N ILE A 109 6.85 -2.02 -6.89
CA ILE A 109 6.80 -0.73 -7.60
C ILE A 109 7.84 0.22 -7.01
N ALA A 110 7.89 0.32 -5.67
CA ALA A 110 8.83 1.16 -4.94
C ALA A 110 10.29 0.74 -5.19
N LYS A 111 10.55 -0.57 -5.19
CA LYS A 111 11.88 -1.13 -5.43
C LYS A 111 12.37 -0.81 -6.84
N VAL A 112 11.53 -0.94 -7.86
CA VAL A 112 11.85 -0.57 -9.24
C VAL A 112 12.07 0.95 -9.37
N ALA A 113 11.24 1.77 -8.72
CA ALA A 113 11.33 3.23 -8.81
C ALA A 113 12.56 3.80 -8.07
N LEU A 114 12.90 3.25 -6.90
CA LEU A 114 13.80 3.92 -5.95
C LEU A 114 15.09 3.16 -5.63
N ARG A 115 15.17 1.85 -5.87
CA ARG A 115 16.25 1.00 -5.33
C ARG A 115 17.02 0.21 -6.38
N LEU A 116 16.35 -0.39 -7.36
CA LEU A 116 17.00 -1.21 -8.39
C LEU A 116 17.63 -0.33 -9.47
N ALA A 117 18.88 -0.61 -9.82
CA ALA A 117 19.42 -0.14 -11.08
C ALA A 117 18.68 -0.84 -12.23
N PRO A 118 18.46 -0.19 -13.38
CA PRO A 118 17.73 -0.81 -14.48
C PRO A 118 18.31 -2.14 -14.98
N ALA A 119 19.64 -2.31 -14.90
CA ALA A 119 20.32 -3.56 -15.23
C ALA A 119 19.96 -4.73 -14.29
N ASP A 120 19.51 -4.45 -13.07
CA ASP A 120 19.14 -5.45 -12.06
C ASP A 120 17.64 -5.79 -12.07
N ILE A 121 16.85 -5.14 -12.94
CA ILE A 121 15.42 -5.43 -13.05
C ILE A 121 15.24 -6.71 -13.87
N PRO A 122 14.57 -7.74 -13.32
CA PRO A 122 14.35 -8.99 -14.04
C PRO A 122 13.31 -8.76 -15.15
N ILE A 123 13.79 -8.59 -16.38
CA ILE A 123 12.97 -8.39 -17.59
C ILE A 123 13.27 -9.52 -18.58
N SER A 124 12.24 -10.15 -19.13
CA SER A 124 12.40 -11.19 -20.16
C SER A 124 12.82 -10.62 -21.51
N ASP A 125 13.45 -11.44 -22.36
CA ASP A 125 13.92 -11.01 -23.68
C ASP A 125 12.78 -10.44 -24.55
N ASP A 126 11.60 -11.07 -24.55
CA ASP A 126 10.42 -10.54 -25.25
C ASP A 126 10.04 -9.11 -24.81
N LYS A 127 10.29 -8.75 -23.55
CA LYS A 127 10.00 -7.41 -23.02
C LYS A 127 11.09 -6.41 -23.38
N LYS A 128 12.34 -6.85 -23.51
CA LYS A 128 13.42 -6.03 -24.08
C LYS A 128 13.20 -5.77 -25.56
N ASP A 129 12.74 -6.77 -26.31
CA ASP A 129 12.37 -6.60 -27.71
C ASP A 129 11.18 -5.63 -27.88
N ALA A 130 10.19 -5.71 -26.98
CA ALA A 130 9.08 -4.76 -26.94
C ALA A 130 9.55 -3.33 -26.61
N PHE A 131 10.53 -3.17 -25.71
CA PHE A 131 11.18 -1.89 -25.43
C PHE A 131 11.82 -1.31 -26.70
N THR A 132 12.69 -2.09 -27.35
CA THR A 132 13.35 -1.69 -28.60
C THR A 132 12.35 -1.30 -29.69
N SER A 133 11.29 -2.09 -29.85
CA SER A 133 10.23 -1.82 -30.83
C SER A 133 9.43 -0.56 -30.51
N THR A 134 9.30 -0.20 -29.23
CA THR A 134 8.53 0.95 -28.78
C THR A 134 9.33 2.25 -28.88
N PHE A 135 10.61 2.20 -28.52
CA PHE A 135 11.44 3.39 -28.33
C PHE A 135 12.51 3.59 -29.41
N GLY A 136 12.81 2.56 -30.21
CA GLY A 136 13.80 2.61 -31.28
C GLY A 136 15.26 2.55 -30.81
N GLU A 137 15.50 2.30 -29.52
CA GLU A 137 16.81 2.11 -28.88
C GLU A 137 16.77 0.79 -28.10
N SER A 138 17.83 -0.02 -28.14
CA SER A 138 17.82 -1.29 -27.41
C SER A 138 17.91 -1.09 -25.90
N TRP A 139 17.42 -2.08 -25.14
CA TRP A 139 17.46 -2.04 -23.68
C TRP A 139 18.91 -1.92 -23.17
N GLU A 140 19.82 -2.71 -23.76
CA GLU A 140 21.23 -2.70 -23.42
C GLU A 140 21.92 -1.38 -23.78
N GLU A 141 21.69 -0.83 -24.98
CA GLU A 141 22.23 0.49 -25.38
C GLU A 141 21.75 1.60 -24.44
N ALA A 142 20.45 1.62 -24.10
CA ALA A 142 19.90 2.62 -23.19
C ALA A 142 20.51 2.57 -21.78
N ILE A 143 20.92 1.38 -21.31
CA ILE A 143 21.68 1.22 -20.07
C ILE A 143 23.12 1.71 -20.24
N GLU A 144 23.81 1.26 -21.30
CA GLU A 144 25.20 1.63 -21.57
C GLU A 144 25.38 3.15 -21.74
N ASP A 145 24.42 3.81 -22.39
CA ASP A 145 24.39 5.26 -22.60
C ASP A 145 23.89 6.03 -21.36
N GLY A 146 23.48 5.34 -20.29
CA GLY A 146 22.98 5.95 -19.06
C GLY A 146 21.63 6.66 -19.22
N LYS A 147 20.86 6.32 -20.26
CA LYS A 147 19.54 6.91 -20.53
C LYS A 147 18.41 6.20 -19.80
N LEU A 148 18.53 4.90 -19.60
CA LEU A 148 17.59 4.13 -18.81
C LEU A 148 17.94 4.29 -17.33
N VAL A 149 17.04 4.94 -16.59
CA VAL A 149 17.21 5.29 -15.18
C VAL A 149 15.96 4.93 -14.39
N ASN A 150 16.11 4.71 -13.09
CA ASN A 150 14.94 4.68 -12.20
C ASN A 150 14.52 6.10 -11.81
N LEU A 151 13.34 6.22 -11.20
CA LEU A 151 12.82 7.52 -10.76
C LEU A 151 13.79 8.24 -9.82
N LYS A 152 14.41 7.54 -8.87
CA LYS A 152 15.36 8.16 -7.93
C LYS A 152 16.56 8.79 -8.66
N THR A 153 17.18 8.06 -9.58
CA THR A 153 18.30 8.58 -10.37
C THR A 153 17.84 9.73 -11.27
N PHE A 154 16.63 9.66 -11.82
CA PHE A 154 16.07 10.80 -12.57
C PHE A 154 15.91 12.04 -11.69
N GLU A 155 15.40 11.91 -10.46
CA GLU A 155 15.27 13.01 -9.50
C GLU A 155 16.63 13.58 -9.07
N GLU A 156 17.68 12.76 -9.03
CA GLU A 156 19.06 13.19 -8.72
C GLU A 156 19.72 13.89 -9.91
N ASP A 157 19.46 13.45 -11.15
CA ASP A 157 20.01 14.02 -12.38
C ASP A 157 19.33 15.35 -12.77
N PHE A 158 18.05 15.53 -12.41
CA PHE A 158 17.21 16.68 -12.79
C PHE A 158 16.48 17.27 -11.57
N ASP A 159 17.26 17.73 -10.59
CA ASP A 159 16.78 18.21 -9.29
C ASP A 159 15.90 19.48 -9.37
N GLU A 160 15.89 20.15 -10.52
CA GLU A 160 15.03 21.29 -10.82
C GLU A 160 13.59 20.89 -11.20
N ILE A 161 13.37 19.63 -11.59
CA ILE A 161 12.06 19.12 -12.00
C ILE A 161 11.31 18.66 -10.75
N SER A 162 10.18 19.32 -10.46
CA SER A 162 9.40 18.95 -9.28
C SER A 162 8.64 17.63 -9.46
N LEU A 163 8.24 16.97 -8.36
CA LEU A 163 7.41 15.75 -8.42
C LEU A 163 6.09 15.97 -9.18
N ALA A 164 5.52 17.18 -9.08
CA ALA A 164 4.33 17.55 -9.82
C ALA A 164 4.60 17.64 -11.33
N ASP A 165 5.81 18.04 -11.74
CA ASP A 165 6.20 18.08 -13.14
C ASP A 165 6.42 16.67 -13.69
N ILE A 166 7.08 15.79 -12.92
CA ILE A 166 7.24 14.37 -13.26
C ILE A 166 5.87 13.71 -13.46
N ASP A 167 4.90 13.97 -12.57
CA ASP A 167 3.54 13.45 -12.73
C ASP A 167 2.85 14.03 -13.96
N ARG A 168 2.97 15.34 -14.23
CA ARG A 168 2.41 15.95 -15.45
C ARG A 168 3.00 15.35 -16.72
N MET A 169 4.31 15.11 -16.74
CA MET A 169 5.00 14.43 -17.85
C MET A 169 4.47 13.01 -18.00
N TRP A 170 4.38 12.25 -16.90
CA TRP A 170 3.81 10.92 -16.90
C TRP A 170 2.35 10.91 -17.39
N GLN A 171 1.50 11.84 -16.96
CA GLN A 171 0.08 11.86 -17.36
C GLN A 171 -0.15 12.39 -18.79
N SER A 172 0.88 12.91 -19.46
CA SER A 172 0.77 13.41 -20.83
C SER A 172 0.23 12.33 -21.79
N ALA A 173 -0.72 12.72 -22.65
CA ALA A 173 -1.26 11.86 -23.69
C ALA A 173 -0.24 11.56 -24.79
N ASP A 174 0.76 12.44 -24.96
CA ASP A 174 1.82 12.30 -25.95
C ASP A 174 2.99 11.45 -25.43
N LEU A 175 3.02 11.12 -24.14
CA LEU A 175 4.07 10.30 -23.57
C LEU A 175 3.90 8.83 -24.02
N VAL A 176 4.94 8.32 -24.68
CA VAL A 176 5.05 6.88 -24.98
C VAL A 176 5.39 6.13 -23.70
N LYS A 177 4.51 5.19 -23.31
CA LYS A 177 4.64 4.36 -22.11
C LYS A 177 4.64 2.89 -22.50
N LEU A 178 5.45 2.09 -21.81
CA LEU A 178 5.46 0.64 -21.97
C LEU A 178 5.28 -0.03 -20.61
N LYS A 179 4.32 -0.97 -20.53
CA LYS A 179 4.20 -1.89 -19.41
C LYS A 179 5.09 -3.11 -19.66
N LEU A 180 6.13 -3.26 -18.84
CA LEU A 180 7.07 -4.38 -18.95
C LEU A 180 6.57 -5.60 -18.16
N ALA A 181 6.07 -5.38 -16.94
CA ALA A 181 5.50 -6.39 -16.06
C ALA A 181 4.45 -5.76 -15.13
N PRO A 182 3.67 -6.53 -14.35
CA PRO A 182 2.90 -5.97 -13.23
C PRO A 182 3.79 -5.10 -12.35
N GLY A 183 3.35 -3.85 -12.09
CA GLY A 183 4.13 -2.91 -11.29
C GLY A 183 5.43 -2.39 -11.90
N THR A 184 5.76 -2.74 -13.15
CA THR A 184 6.99 -2.29 -13.84
C THR A 184 6.64 -1.61 -15.17
N TYR A 185 6.87 -0.30 -15.22
CA TYR A 185 6.57 0.56 -16.36
C TYR A 185 7.76 1.45 -16.69
N VAL A 186 7.85 1.85 -17.96
CA VAL A 186 8.84 2.80 -18.43
C VAL A 186 8.18 3.84 -19.35
N GLY A 187 8.61 5.09 -19.24
CA GLY A 187 8.22 6.17 -20.15
C GLY A 187 9.45 6.93 -20.64
N TYR A 188 9.39 7.45 -21.86
CA TYR A 188 10.49 8.23 -22.44
C TYR A 188 10.25 9.74 -22.29
N PHE A 189 11.04 10.38 -21.42
CA PHE A 189 11.00 11.82 -21.17
C PHE A 189 11.92 12.53 -22.17
N ALA A 190 11.36 12.88 -23.33
CA ALA A 190 12.11 13.34 -24.49
C ALA A 190 12.95 14.60 -24.25
N ASP A 191 12.46 15.55 -23.45
CA ASP A 191 13.19 16.80 -23.15
C ASP A 191 14.47 16.55 -22.32
N GLN A 192 14.51 15.44 -21.58
CA GLN A 192 15.65 15.01 -20.77
C GLN A 192 16.48 13.90 -21.44
N ASP A 193 16.01 13.37 -22.58
CA ASP A 193 16.55 12.18 -23.22
C ASP A 193 16.76 11.03 -22.21
N ARG A 194 15.69 10.68 -21.47
CA ARG A 194 15.69 9.63 -20.45
C ARG A 194 14.52 8.67 -20.58
N PHE A 195 14.81 7.38 -20.42
CA PHE A 195 13.80 6.35 -20.15
C PHE A 195 13.69 6.19 -18.63
N VAL A 196 12.55 6.55 -18.07
CA VAL A 196 12.36 6.58 -16.61
C VAL A 196 11.49 5.42 -16.17
N MET A 197 12.01 4.59 -15.26
CA MET A 197 11.28 3.47 -14.67
C MET A 197 10.36 3.95 -13.54
N ASN A 198 9.08 3.56 -13.62
CA ASN A 198 8.03 3.87 -12.64
C ASN A 198 7.97 5.35 -12.18
N PRO A 199 7.98 6.35 -13.09
CA PRO A 199 8.01 7.76 -12.69
C PRO A 199 6.75 8.20 -11.91
N PHE A 200 5.63 7.51 -12.11
CA PHE A 200 4.37 7.74 -11.39
C PHE A 200 4.46 7.43 -9.88
N TYR A 201 5.51 6.74 -9.44
CA TYR A 201 5.62 6.30 -8.05
C TYR A 201 5.70 7.48 -7.08
N ALA A 202 6.42 8.56 -7.44
CA ALA A 202 6.52 9.76 -6.62
C ALA A 202 5.15 10.37 -6.30
N SER A 203 4.32 10.60 -7.32
CA SER A 203 2.99 11.19 -7.13
C SER A 203 2.05 10.24 -6.39
N MET A 204 2.11 8.95 -6.70
CA MET A 204 1.36 7.93 -5.97
C MET A 204 1.73 7.93 -4.47
N ARG A 205 3.02 7.95 -4.14
CA ARG A 205 3.52 7.99 -2.76
C ARG A 205 3.13 9.30 -2.06
N ALA A 206 3.22 10.43 -2.75
CA ALA A 206 2.91 11.75 -2.21
C ALA A 206 1.45 11.86 -1.73
N VAL A 207 0.50 11.23 -2.41
CA VAL A 207 -0.93 11.19 -1.99
C VAL A 207 -1.11 10.65 -0.58
N TYR A 208 -0.26 9.72 -0.15
CA TYR A 208 -0.35 9.09 1.16
C TYR A 208 0.60 9.66 2.21
N THR A 209 1.59 10.45 1.79
CA THR A 209 2.66 10.95 2.66
C THR A 209 2.62 12.47 2.86
N SER A 210 1.72 13.17 2.17
CA SER A 210 1.52 14.60 2.38
C SER A 210 1.07 14.92 3.82
N SER A 211 1.34 16.13 4.28
CA SER A 211 1.03 16.54 5.67
C SER A 211 -0.46 16.52 6.01
N ASP A 212 -1.31 16.69 4.99
CA ASP A 212 -2.77 16.64 5.06
C ASP A 212 -3.33 15.23 4.85
N ALA A 213 -2.53 14.26 4.39
CA ALA A 213 -2.99 12.90 4.22
C ALA A 213 -3.38 12.26 5.56
N ARG A 214 -4.49 11.53 5.49
CA ARG A 214 -5.03 10.67 6.54
C ARG A 214 -5.53 9.38 5.89
N VAL A 215 -5.32 8.28 6.57
CA VAL A 215 -5.80 6.96 6.16
C VAL A 215 -6.37 6.25 7.37
N THR A 216 -7.66 5.94 7.31
CA THR A 216 -8.28 4.97 8.22
C THR A 216 -8.11 3.58 7.64
N TYR A 217 -7.61 2.64 8.44
CA TYR A 217 -7.58 1.23 8.09
C TYR A 217 -8.42 0.39 9.05
N TYR A 218 -8.88 -0.74 8.54
CA TYR A 218 -9.64 -1.75 9.26
C TYR A 218 -9.01 -3.12 8.97
N VAL A 219 -8.80 -3.91 10.02
CA VAL A 219 -8.62 -5.35 9.89
C VAL A 219 -9.98 -5.99 10.06
N VAL A 220 -10.44 -6.68 9.03
CA VAL A 220 -11.78 -7.26 8.99
C VAL A 220 -11.74 -8.78 8.89
N ARG A 221 -12.79 -9.44 9.39
CA ARG A 221 -12.97 -10.88 9.37
C ARG A 221 -14.34 -11.22 8.81
N PHE A 222 -14.41 -12.28 7.99
CA PHE A 222 -15.67 -12.76 7.44
C PHE A 222 -15.66 -14.29 7.25
N PRO A 223 -16.79 -15.00 7.46
CA PRO A 223 -16.83 -16.46 7.34
C PRO A 223 -16.70 -16.91 5.87
N GLU A 224 -15.78 -17.84 5.59
CA GLU A 224 -15.56 -18.40 4.23
C GLU A 224 -16.85 -18.98 3.64
N GLU A 225 -17.67 -19.61 4.47
CA GLU A 225 -18.93 -20.25 4.07
C GLU A 225 -20.01 -19.25 3.64
N GLN A 226 -19.91 -17.99 4.09
CA GLN A 226 -20.86 -16.93 3.74
C GLN A 226 -20.33 -16.03 2.63
N ILE A 227 -19.03 -15.72 2.68
CA ILE A 227 -18.37 -14.80 1.75
C ILE A 227 -16.99 -15.39 1.41
N SER A 228 -16.84 -15.94 0.21
CA SER A 228 -15.52 -16.32 -0.30
C SER A 228 -14.67 -15.08 -0.58
N TRP A 229 -13.34 -15.23 -0.61
CA TRP A 229 -12.44 -14.13 -1.00
C TRP A 229 -12.82 -13.51 -2.36
N LYS A 230 -13.20 -14.35 -3.33
CA LYS A 230 -13.72 -13.91 -4.63
C LYS A 230 -14.96 -13.04 -4.52
N ASP A 231 -15.93 -13.42 -3.70
CA ASP A 231 -17.16 -12.65 -3.52
C ASP A 231 -16.90 -11.37 -2.72
N PHE A 232 -16.00 -11.41 -1.73
CA PHE A 232 -15.52 -10.22 -1.03
C PHE A 232 -14.93 -9.21 -2.01
N ARG A 233 -14.00 -9.62 -2.86
CA ARG A 233 -13.39 -8.80 -3.91
C ARG A 233 -14.41 -8.22 -4.89
N THR A 234 -15.20 -9.09 -5.49
CA THR A 234 -15.97 -8.74 -6.70
C THR A 234 -17.37 -8.20 -6.41
N LYS A 235 -18.00 -8.66 -5.31
CA LYS A 235 -19.39 -8.32 -4.96
C LYS A 235 -19.47 -7.38 -3.75
N VAL A 236 -18.61 -7.56 -2.75
CA VAL A 236 -18.61 -6.68 -1.56
C VAL A 236 -17.83 -5.40 -1.84
N ILE A 237 -16.55 -5.48 -2.20
CA ILE A 237 -15.71 -4.31 -2.46
C ILE A 237 -16.03 -3.71 -3.83
N GLY A 238 -16.08 -4.55 -4.86
CA GLY A 238 -16.40 -4.15 -6.23
C GLY A 238 -15.16 -3.80 -7.06
N ALA A 239 -15.35 -3.70 -8.38
CA ALA A 239 -14.27 -3.46 -9.34
C ALA A 239 -13.50 -2.17 -9.05
N THR A 240 -12.21 -2.15 -9.41
CA THR A 240 -11.31 -1.00 -9.25
C THR A 240 -11.83 0.26 -9.92
N ASP A 241 -12.46 0.12 -11.09
CA ASP A 241 -13.23 1.19 -11.74
C ASP A 241 -14.64 1.23 -11.13
N PRO A 242 -14.97 2.26 -10.33
CA PRO A 242 -16.25 2.32 -9.62
C PRO A 242 -17.46 2.33 -10.55
N THR A 243 -17.31 2.75 -11.81
CA THR A 243 -18.39 2.76 -12.81
C THR A 243 -18.71 1.35 -13.35
N LYS A 244 -17.79 0.40 -13.16
CA LYS A 244 -17.93 -1.01 -13.52
C LYS A 244 -18.12 -1.92 -12.31
N ALA A 245 -18.11 -1.36 -11.10
CA ALA A 245 -18.29 -2.11 -9.87
C ALA A 245 -19.71 -2.68 -9.77
N ALA A 246 -19.84 -3.87 -9.18
CA ALA A 246 -21.13 -4.54 -9.05
C ALA A 246 -22.13 -3.64 -8.28
N PRO A 247 -23.40 -3.54 -8.71
CA PRO A 247 -24.40 -2.78 -7.97
C PRO A 247 -24.50 -3.27 -6.51
N GLY A 248 -24.47 -2.33 -5.56
CA GLY A 248 -24.49 -2.65 -4.13
C GLY A 248 -23.13 -3.04 -3.51
N SER A 249 -22.05 -2.98 -4.30
CA SER A 249 -20.67 -3.04 -3.77
C SER A 249 -20.23 -1.70 -3.18
N LEU A 250 -19.22 -1.73 -2.31
CA LEU A 250 -18.72 -0.56 -1.58
C LEU A 250 -18.25 0.54 -2.53
N ARG A 251 -17.45 0.19 -3.55
CA ARG A 251 -16.97 1.17 -4.55
C ARG A 251 -18.11 1.76 -5.37
N ALA A 252 -19.09 0.96 -5.78
CA ALA A 252 -20.26 1.46 -6.49
C ALA A 252 -21.09 2.41 -5.63
N ALA A 253 -21.29 2.06 -4.36
CA ALA A 253 -22.06 2.85 -3.41
C ALA A 253 -21.35 4.18 -3.08
N MET A 254 -20.06 4.16 -2.77
CA MET A 254 -19.26 5.38 -2.58
C MET A 254 -19.22 6.26 -3.83
N CYS A 255 -19.19 5.66 -5.02
CA CYS A 255 -19.26 6.42 -6.28
C CYS A 255 -20.60 7.13 -6.46
N THR A 256 -21.70 6.49 -6.04
CA THR A 256 -23.05 7.05 -6.11
C THR A 256 -23.25 8.15 -5.06
N GLU A 257 -22.77 7.90 -3.84
CA GLU A 257 -22.98 8.74 -2.66
C GLU A 257 -21.86 9.78 -2.44
N TYR A 258 -20.91 9.94 -3.37
CA TYR A 258 -19.69 10.74 -3.14
C TYR A 258 -19.96 12.14 -2.56
N LYS A 259 -21.03 12.82 -2.98
CA LYS A 259 -21.41 14.14 -2.44
C LYS A 259 -21.91 14.07 -0.99
N SER A 260 -22.71 13.06 -0.64
CA SER A 260 -23.22 12.89 0.73
C SER A 260 -22.09 12.49 1.68
N LEU A 261 -21.06 11.83 1.15
CA LEU A 261 -19.82 11.44 1.84
C LEU A 261 -18.74 12.54 1.88
N ASP A 262 -19.03 13.76 1.39
CA ASP A 262 -18.09 14.88 1.31
C ASP A 262 -16.81 14.62 0.46
N LEU A 263 -16.88 13.71 -0.50
CA LEU A 263 -15.80 13.52 -1.48
C LEU A 263 -15.78 14.68 -2.48
N GLY A 264 -14.59 15.23 -2.74
CA GLY A 264 -14.42 16.41 -3.58
C GLY A 264 -14.77 16.20 -5.07
N LYS A 265 -14.76 14.96 -5.55
CA LYS A 265 -15.07 14.60 -6.94
C LYS A 265 -15.61 13.17 -7.03
N VAL A 266 -16.21 12.86 -8.19
CA VAL A 266 -16.68 11.51 -8.49
C VAL A 266 -15.48 10.55 -8.47
N PRO A 267 -15.54 9.44 -7.72
CA PRO A 267 -14.52 8.41 -7.72
C PRO A 267 -14.17 7.91 -9.13
N ASN A 268 -12.88 7.61 -9.35
CA ASN A 268 -12.33 7.09 -10.60
C ASN A 268 -11.44 5.88 -10.31
N VAL A 269 -10.76 5.35 -11.33
CA VAL A 269 -9.91 4.13 -11.19
C VAL A 269 -8.82 4.27 -10.13
N SER A 270 -8.17 5.45 -10.04
CA SER A 270 -7.10 5.71 -9.07
C SER A 270 -7.65 6.07 -7.68
N GLU A 271 -8.70 6.90 -7.67
CA GLU A 271 -9.38 7.43 -6.50
C GLU A 271 -10.75 6.76 -6.37
N ASN A 272 -10.74 5.49 -5.99
CA ASN A 272 -11.90 4.61 -5.95
C ASN A 272 -12.44 4.38 -4.52
N GLY A 273 -12.25 5.34 -3.62
CA GLY A 273 -12.68 5.26 -2.23
C GLY A 273 -11.77 4.41 -1.34
N VAL A 274 -11.67 3.11 -1.60
CA VAL A 274 -11.00 2.14 -0.71
C VAL A 274 -10.01 1.22 -1.41
N HIS A 275 -9.01 0.80 -0.64
CA HIS A 275 -8.23 -0.41 -0.87
C HIS A 275 -8.82 -1.58 -0.07
N ALA A 276 -8.67 -2.79 -0.61
CA ALA A 276 -8.91 -4.03 0.12
C ALA A 276 -7.98 -5.12 -0.40
N SER A 277 -7.42 -5.94 0.50
CA SER A 277 -6.54 -7.08 0.18
C SER A 277 -7.09 -7.93 -0.96
N ALA A 278 -6.22 -8.53 -1.78
CA ALA A 278 -6.68 -9.36 -2.89
C ALA A 278 -6.89 -10.84 -2.54
N GLY A 279 -6.18 -11.33 -1.53
CA GLY A 279 -6.22 -12.71 -1.07
C GLY A 279 -5.53 -12.88 0.29
N PRO A 280 -5.45 -14.11 0.81
CA PRO A 280 -5.05 -14.36 2.20
C PRO A 280 -3.57 -14.07 2.50
N PHE A 281 -2.66 -14.33 1.55
CA PHE A 281 -1.22 -14.07 1.74
C PHE A 281 -0.87 -12.59 1.59
N GLU A 282 -1.42 -11.94 0.57
CA GLU A 282 -1.29 -10.48 0.44
C GLU A 282 -1.92 -9.79 1.65
N GLY A 283 -3.11 -10.21 2.07
CA GLY A 283 -3.78 -9.67 3.27
C GLY A 283 -2.95 -9.82 4.54
N LEU A 284 -2.27 -10.95 4.74
CA LEU A 284 -1.32 -11.13 5.85
C LEU A 284 -0.15 -10.15 5.74
N LYS A 285 0.49 -10.05 4.56
CA LYS A 285 1.59 -9.10 4.35
C LYS A 285 1.15 -7.66 4.61
N GLU A 286 -0.03 -7.28 4.16
CA GLU A 286 -0.62 -5.97 4.39
C GLU A 286 -0.86 -5.71 5.88
N ARG A 287 -1.49 -6.64 6.61
CA ARG A 287 -1.66 -6.50 8.06
C ARG A 287 -0.31 -6.32 8.77
N MET A 288 0.71 -7.10 8.40
CA MET A 288 2.06 -6.93 8.96
C MET A 288 2.62 -5.52 8.73
N VAL A 289 2.44 -4.96 7.53
CA VAL A 289 2.94 -3.63 7.17
C VAL A 289 2.17 -2.52 7.91
N TRP A 290 0.84 -2.62 7.93
CA TRP A 290 -0.04 -1.54 8.42
C TRP A 290 -0.18 -1.53 9.94
N THR A 291 -0.28 -2.69 10.57
CA THR A 291 -0.51 -2.81 12.02
C THR A 291 0.76 -3.15 12.81
N GLY A 292 1.83 -3.60 12.13
CA GLY A 292 3.01 -4.15 12.79
C GLY A 292 2.82 -5.57 13.32
N ALA A 293 1.71 -6.24 12.96
CA ALA A 293 1.48 -7.63 13.28
C ALA A 293 2.63 -8.52 12.81
N LYS A 294 2.90 -9.58 13.55
CA LYS A 294 3.87 -10.60 13.19
C LYS A 294 3.14 -11.85 12.73
N VAL A 295 3.77 -12.63 11.86
CA VAL A 295 3.23 -13.91 11.40
C VAL A 295 2.84 -14.80 12.57
N GLU A 296 3.63 -14.82 13.64
CA GLU A 296 3.42 -15.67 14.82
C GLU A 296 2.19 -15.28 15.65
N THR A 297 1.75 -14.02 15.54
CA THR A 297 0.65 -13.46 16.32
C THR A 297 -0.59 -13.15 15.49
N ASP A 298 -0.44 -13.01 14.17
CA ASP A 298 -1.55 -12.92 13.22
C ASP A 298 -2.30 -14.26 13.15
N ALA A 299 -3.62 -14.21 13.09
CA ALA A 299 -4.47 -15.39 13.08
C ALA A 299 -4.11 -16.35 11.92
N PHE A 300 -4.12 -15.84 10.69
CA PHE A 300 -3.79 -16.63 9.50
C PHE A 300 -2.33 -17.06 9.48
N GLY A 301 -1.41 -16.13 9.83
CA GLY A 301 0.02 -16.42 9.94
C GLY A 301 0.33 -17.56 10.91
N LYS A 302 -0.29 -17.53 12.09
CA LYS A 302 -0.14 -18.57 13.11
C LYS A 302 -0.68 -19.91 12.62
N SER A 303 -1.84 -19.94 11.96
CA SER A 303 -2.41 -21.17 11.39
C SER A 303 -1.51 -21.81 10.33
N LEU A 304 -0.83 -21.02 9.51
CA LEU A 304 0.17 -21.54 8.56
C LEU A 304 1.31 -22.25 9.30
N LEU A 305 1.85 -21.63 10.35
CA LEU A 305 2.93 -22.21 11.15
C LEU A 305 2.48 -23.49 11.88
N GLU A 306 1.29 -23.49 12.48
CA GLU A 306 0.71 -24.65 13.17
C GLU A 306 0.39 -25.80 12.20
N ALA A 307 0.03 -25.50 10.95
CA ALA A 307 -0.14 -26.48 9.89
C ALA A 307 1.18 -27.06 9.36
N GLY A 308 2.34 -26.58 9.85
CA GLY A 308 3.66 -27.06 9.47
C GLY A 308 4.19 -26.45 8.17
N VAL A 309 3.70 -25.28 7.76
CA VAL A 309 4.28 -24.53 6.63
C VAL A 309 5.70 -24.12 6.98
N LYS A 310 6.66 -24.42 6.10
CA LYS A 310 8.06 -24.06 6.29
C LYS A 310 8.21 -22.54 6.21
N ARG A 311 9.03 -21.97 7.11
CA ARG A 311 9.30 -20.53 7.13
C ARG A 311 9.84 -20.00 5.79
N SER A 312 10.69 -20.77 5.11
CA SER A 312 11.22 -20.39 3.79
C SER A 312 10.14 -20.25 2.72
N VAL A 313 9.14 -21.15 2.70
CA VAL A 313 8.00 -21.05 1.78
C VAL A 313 7.16 -19.83 2.12
N LEU A 314 6.90 -19.63 3.41
CA LEU A 314 6.10 -18.49 3.86
C LEU A 314 6.77 -17.14 3.56
N ASP A 315 8.06 -17.01 3.82
CA ASP A 315 8.82 -15.79 3.51
C ASP A 315 8.86 -15.52 2.00
N SER A 316 9.06 -16.55 1.19
CA SER A 316 9.02 -16.45 -0.28
C SER A 316 7.66 -15.94 -0.76
N TRP A 317 6.56 -16.52 -0.25
CA TRP A 317 5.21 -16.13 -0.65
C TRP A 317 4.84 -14.73 -0.16
N LEU A 318 5.20 -14.35 1.08
CA LEU A 318 4.95 -13.01 1.63
C LEU A 318 5.81 -11.91 1.00
N ASN A 319 6.92 -12.27 0.35
CA ASN A 319 7.71 -11.37 -0.47
C ASN A 319 7.22 -11.29 -1.93
N ASN A 320 6.10 -11.95 -2.23
CA ASN A 320 5.50 -12.03 -3.56
C ASN A 320 6.50 -12.54 -4.63
N GLU A 321 7.34 -13.51 -4.27
CA GLU A 321 8.27 -14.11 -5.22
C GLU A 321 7.54 -14.92 -6.29
N ILE A 322 8.21 -15.15 -7.42
CA ILE A 322 7.72 -16.06 -8.46
C ILE A 322 7.86 -17.50 -7.96
N VAL A 323 6.75 -18.22 -7.88
CA VAL A 323 6.69 -19.59 -7.34
C VAL A 323 5.89 -20.50 -8.27
N ASP A 324 6.10 -21.81 -8.15
CA ASP A 324 5.26 -22.81 -8.80
C ASP A 324 4.25 -23.36 -7.79
N ILE A 325 2.96 -23.23 -8.10
CA ILE A 325 1.87 -23.82 -7.34
C ILE A 325 1.07 -24.71 -8.29
N ASN A 326 1.18 -26.02 -8.11
CA ASN A 326 0.47 -27.02 -8.92
C ASN A 326 0.75 -26.93 -10.43
N GLY A 327 1.97 -26.56 -10.82
CA GLY A 327 2.38 -26.47 -12.23
C GLY A 327 2.06 -25.15 -12.91
N GLU A 328 1.57 -24.17 -12.17
CA GLU A 328 1.42 -22.78 -12.61
C GLU A 328 2.52 -21.93 -11.96
N THR A 329 3.25 -21.16 -12.77
CA THR A 329 4.36 -20.30 -12.33
C THR A 329 3.99 -18.85 -12.54
N ASP A 330 3.83 -18.12 -11.43
CA ASP A 330 3.63 -16.67 -11.40
C ASP A 330 4.03 -16.13 -10.02
N HIS A 331 3.84 -14.83 -9.79
CA HIS A 331 3.96 -14.23 -8.47
C HIS A 331 2.99 -14.87 -7.46
N ALA A 332 3.47 -15.12 -6.24
CA ALA A 332 2.70 -15.82 -5.22
C ALA A 332 1.33 -15.16 -4.93
N PHE A 333 1.26 -13.83 -4.88
CA PHE A 333 -0.02 -13.14 -4.64
C PHE A 333 -0.98 -13.28 -5.81
N ASP A 334 -0.50 -13.34 -7.05
CA ASP A 334 -1.34 -13.54 -8.23
C ASP A 334 -1.93 -14.96 -8.26
N LEU A 335 -1.12 -15.98 -7.93
CA LEU A 335 -1.59 -17.38 -7.83
C LEU A 335 -2.54 -17.64 -6.65
N LEU A 336 -2.53 -16.76 -5.65
CA LEU A 336 -3.29 -16.89 -4.41
C LEU A 336 -4.30 -15.74 -4.25
N GLU A 337 -4.58 -14.97 -5.30
CA GLU A 337 -5.65 -13.98 -5.33
C GLU A 337 -7.00 -14.70 -5.29
N GLU A 338 -7.99 -14.11 -4.61
CA GLU A 338 -9.39 -14.57 -4.61
C GLU A 338 -9.64 -16.01 -4.05
N ILE A 339 -8.63 -16.69 -3.49
CA ILE A 339 -8.78 -18.01 -2.86
C ILE A 339 -9.06 -17.91 -1.37
N ASP A 340 -9.89 -18.81 -0.83
CA ASP A 340 -10.17 -18.89 0.61
C ASP A 340 -8.93 -19.23 1.45
N SER A 341 -8.84 -18.65 2.64
CA SER A 341 -7.68 -18.79 3.55
C SER A 341 -7.38 -20.25 3.84
N SER A 342 -8.41 -21.07 4.03
CA SER A 342 -8.28 -22.50 4.24
C SER A 342 -7.70 -23.25 3.03
N THR A 343 -7.99 -22.81 1.81
CA THR A 343 -7.37 -23.33 0.58
C THR A 343 -5.92 -22.88 0.48
N GLY A 344 -5.63 -21.61 0.78
CA GLY A 344 -4.28 -21.07 0.84
C GLY A 344 -3.36 -21.83 1.80
N ILE A 345 -3.86 -22.20 2.99
CA ILE A 345 -3.11 -23.04 3.94
C ILE A 345 -2.79 -24.41 3.33
N GLN A 346 -3.76 -25.05 2.68
CA GLN A 346 -3.54 -26.37 2.06
C GLN A 346 -2.46 -26.31 0.97
N LEU A 347 -2.49 -25.27 0.12
CA LEU A 347 -1.48 -25.06 -0.92
C LEU A 347 -0.09 -24.82 -0.32
N ALA A 348 0.02 -23.98 0.72
CA ALA A 348 1.30 -23.73 1.38
C ALA A 348 1.88 -24.97 2.07
N VAL A 349 1.03 -25.82 2.65
CA VAL A 349 1.44 -27.11 3.23
C VAL A 349 1.95 -28.06 2.14
N GLN A 350 1.29 -28.10 0.98
CA GLN A 350 1.75 -28.91 -0.16
C GLN A 350 3.09 -28.41 -0.70
N ALA A 351 3.23 -27.09 -0.90
CA ALA A 351 4.49 -26.48 -1.32
C ALA A 351 5.63 -26.75 -0.31
N SER A 352 5.34 -26.71 0.98
CA SER A 352 6.30 -27.03 2.05
C SER A 352 6.79 -28.48 2.02
N LYS A 353 5.94 -29.42 1.58
CA LYS A 353 6.32 -30.83 1.37
C LYS A 353 7.14 -31.02 0.10
N ALA A 354 6.86 -30.24 -0.94
CA ALA A 354 7.57 -30.30 -2.22
C ALA A 354 8.96 -29.65 -2.17
N ALA A 355 9.11 -28.56 -1.41
CA ALA A 355 10.39 -27.96 -1.10
C ALA A 355 11.22 -28.96 -0.29
N LYS A 356 12.15 -29.67 -0.95
CA LYS A 356 13.06 -30.63 -0.29
C LYS A 356 13.83 -29.93 0.84
N LEU A 357 14.19 -30.71 1.87
CA LEU A 357 14.98 -30.29 3.04
C LEU A 357 16.20 -29.44 2.66
#